data_AF-A0A7S0STM5-F1
#
_entry.id   AF-A0A7S0STM5-F1
#
_cell.length_a   1.000
_cell.length_b   1.000
_cell.length_c   1.000
_cell.angle_alpha   90.00
_cell.angle_beta   90.00
_cell.angle_gamma   90.00
#
_symmetry.space_group_name_H-M   'P 1'
#
loop_
_entity.id
_entity.type
_entity.pdbx_description
1 polymer ?
#
loop_
_entity_poly.entity_id
_entity_poly.type
_entity_poly.pdbx_seq_one_letter_code
_entity_poly.pdbx_strand_id
1 'polypeptide(L)'
;AAAATAAAAAGEGAAPPPPPPTAVPTKLVAAAESLAAANGDDVTYLIPLLGSLSAERVRVLLPQLVAQPLEVFRVALDRLMYAPPLPLSAADILIALHDVDPARDKVPLKRLIESCGECFERPAAFPPEALAAALQKMVEYTPLPLLFMRTVIQAESAAPTLREFILGLLRTLARRQVWKMDPKIWEGFMRCAKRATPRSFPVLCEMPAAPLQEMLAKFPALREPLRAYASAPAVAPGIPRAIAALLAGDASTLNPKP
;
A
#
# COMPACT_ATOMS: atom_id res chain seq x y z
N ALA A 1 -28.81 -45.00 70.02
CA ALA A 1 -27.91 -43.97 69.48
C ALA A 1 -28.40 -43.62 68.08
N ALA A 2 -28.88 -42.40 67.90
CA ALA A 2 -29.42 -41.87 66.66
C ALA A 2 -28.40 -40.94 65.99
N ALA A 3 -28.30 -40.99 64.66
CA ALA A 3 -27.90 -39.91 63.74
C ALA A 3 -27.92 -40.52 62.32
N ALA A 4 -28.94 -40.32 61.47
CA ALA A 4 -29.38 -39.10 60.81
C ALA A 4 -28.43 -38.63 59.68
N THR A 5 -28.92 -38.88 58.46
CA THR A 5 -28.58 -38.30 57.15
C THR A 5 -28.38 -36.79 57.15
N ALA A 6 -27.42 -36.28 56.38
CA ALA A 6 -27.41 -34.90 55.91
C ALA A 6 -27.04 -34.86 54.42
N ALA A 7 -28.04 -34.52 53.61
CA ALA A 7 -27.99 -34.31 52.18
C ALA A 7 -27.44 -32.93 51.82
N ALA A 8 -26.96 -32.84 50.58
CA ALA A 8 -26.37 -31.68 49.93
C ALA A 8 -27.26 -30.43 49.96
N ALA A 9 -26.64 -29.28 50.24
CA ALA A 9 -27.15 -27.98 49.83
C ALA A 9 -26.34 -27.52 48.61
N ALA A 10 -26.96 -27.59 47.43
CA ALA A 10 -26.43 -27.03 46.20
C ALA A 10 -26.51 -25.50 46.27
N GLY A 11 -25.36 -24.83 46.30
CA GLY A 11 -25.29 -23.41 45.99
C GLY A 11 -25.43 -23.22 44.48
N GLU A 12 -26.48 -22.54 44.05
CA GLU A 12 -26.63 -22.03 42.68
C GLU A 12 -25.40 -21.19 42.32
N GLY A 13 -24.53 -21.75 41.50
CA GLY A 13 -23.45 -21.01 40.85
C GLY A 13 -24.07 -20.00 39.89
N ALA A 14 -24.16 -18.75 40.32
CA ALA A 14 -24.52 -17.64 39.45
C ALA A 14 -23.58 -17.67 38.23
N ALA A 15 -24.16 -17.83 37.04
CA ALA A 15 -23.41 -17.81 35.80
C ALA A 15 -22.60 -16.50 35.71
N PRO A 16 -21.34 -16.56 35.26
CA PRO A 16 -20.53 -15.35 35.11
C PRO A 16 -21.28 -14.35 34.22
N PRO A 17 -21.22 -13.03 34.55
CA PRO A 17 -21.92 -12.02 33.77
C PRO A 17 -21.49 -12.13 32.30
N PRO A 18 -22.44 -11.98 31.35
CA PRO A 18 -22.11 -12.05 29.94
C PRO A 18 -20.98 -11.04 29.64
N PRO A 19 -20.01 -11.41 28.78
CA PRO A 19 -18.95 -10.49 28.40
C PRO A 19 -19.57 -9.19 27.88
N PRO A 20 -18.97 -8.03 28.18
CA PRO A 20 -19.47 -6.76 27.70
C PRO A 20 -19.62 -6.83 26.16
N PRO A 21 -20.72 -6.29 25.60
CA PRO A 21 -20.94 -6.34 24.17
C PRO A 21 -19.76 -5.69 23.45
N THR A 22 -19.09 -6.46 22.60
CA THR A 22 -17.92 -6.02 21.82
C THR A 22 -18.29 -5.05 20.70
N ALA A 23 -19.58 -4.96 20.34
CA ALA A 23 -20.08 -4.06 19.32
C ALA A 23 -20.95 -2.96 19.94
N VAL A 24 -20.71 -1.73 19.51
CA VAL A 24 -21.55 -0.58 19.88
C VAL A 24 -22.99 -0.83 19.42
N PRO A 25 -24.01 -0.49 20.23
CA PRO A 25 -25.42 -0.63 19.84
C PRO A 25 -25.72 0.07 18.51
N THR A 26 -26.44 -0.60 17.61
CA THR A 26 -26.79 -0.07 16.28
C THR A 26 -27.52 1.29 16.34
N LYS A 27 -28.31 1.52 17.39
CA LYS A 27 -28.98 2.81 17.64
C LYS A 27 -27.98 3.95 17.85
N LEU A 28 -26.83 3.70 18.48
CA LEU A 28 -25.81 4.73 18.69
C LEU A 28 -25.10 5.07 17.39
N VAL A 29 -24.80 4.06 16.56
CA VAL A 29 -24.25 4.28 15.20
C VAL A 29 -25.22 5.12 14.37
N ALA A 30 -26.51 4.75 14.34
CA ALA A 30 -27.53 5.51 13.61
C ALA A 30 -27.68 6.95 14.14
N ALA A 31 -27.59 7.16 15.45
CA ALA A 31 -27.62 8.48 16.05
C ALA A 31 -26.41 9.33 15.65
N ALA A 32 -25.20 8.75 15.63
CA ALA A 32 -24.00 9.44 15.19
C ALA A 32 -24.03 9.76 13.69
N GLU A 33 -24.57 8.86 12.85
CA GLU A 33 -24.80 9.14 11.43
C GLU A 33 -25.82 10.26 11.22
N SER A 34 -26.91 10.25 11.99
CA SER A 34 -27.91 11.34 11.97
C SER A 34 -27.29 12.67 12.39
N LEU A 35 -26.41 12.66 13.40
CA LEU A 35 -25.70 13.84 13.86
C LEU A 35 -24.71 14.35 12.80
N ALA A 36 -23.96 13.46 12.15
CA ALA A 36 -23.07 13.83 11.04
C ALA A 36 -23.86 14.49 9.90
N ALA A 37 -24.96 13.88 9.46
CA ALA A 37 -25.82 14.41 8.40
C ALA A 37 -26.42 15.77 8.76
N ALA A 38 -26.88 15.95 10.00
CA ALA A 38 -27.40 17.23 10.50
C ALA A 38 -26.34 18.34 10.57
N ASN A 39 -25.05 17.99 10.55
CA ASN A 39 -23.92 18.91 10.63
C ASN A 39 -23.10 18.96 9.33
N GLY A 40 -23.74 18.74 8.17
CA GLY A 40 -23.10 18.88 6.87
C GLY A 40 -22.19 17.70 6.51
N ASP A 41 -22.62 16.49 6.84
CA ASP A 41 -21.88 15.23 6.64
C ASP A 41 -20.50 15.22 7.34
N ASP A 42 -20.42 15.83 8.53
CA ASP A 42 -19.18 15.89 9.30
C ASP A 42 -18.79 14.51 9.84
N VAL A 43 -17.80 13.90 9.18
CA VAL A 43 -17.29 12.57 9.51
C VAL A 43 -16.66 12.48 10.91
N THR A 44 -16.32 13.62 11.53
CA THR A 44 -15.67 13.61 12.85
C THR A 44 -16.56 13.01 13.95
N TYR A 45 -17.88 13.13 13.82
CA TYR A 45 -18.85 12.48 14.71
C TYR A 45 -18.81 10.94 14.64
N LEU A 46 -18.29 10.39 13.54
CA LEU A 46 -18.17 8.93 13.33
C LEU A 46 -16.83 8.37 13.79
N ILE A 47 -15.80 9.20 13.99
CA ILE A 47 -14.45 8.77 14.39
C ILE A 47 -14.45 7.87 15.64
N PRO A 48 -15.16 8.21 16.73
CA PRO A 48 -15.19 7.36 17.92
C PRO A 48 -15.80 5.98 17.69
N LEU A 49 -16.60 5.82 16.64
CA LEU A 49 -17.38 4.62 16.35
C LEU A 49 -16.80 3.79 15.20
N LEU A 50 -15.69 4.22 14.58
CA LEU A 50 -15.12 3.57 13.38
C LEU A 50 -14.91 2.06 13.56
N GLY A 51 -14.46 1.62 14.74
CA GLY A 51 -14.26 0.18 15.02
C GLY A 51 -15.55 -0.65 14.94
N SER A 52 -16.71 -0.04 15.19
CA SER A 52 -18.02 -0.71 15.16
C SER A 52 -18.73 -0.62 13.80
N LEU A 53 -18.13 0.05 12.81
CA LEU A 53 -18.69 0.13 11.47
C LEU A 53 -18.29 -1.09 10.64
N SER A 54 -19.04 -1.39 9.57
CA SER A 54 -18.65 -2.43 8.63
C SER A 54 -17.41 -2.00 7.82
N ALA A 55 -16.65 -2.99 7.33
CA ALA A 55 -15.52 -2.76 6.42
C ALA A 55 -15.89 -1.87 5.22
N GLU A 56 -17.05 -2.14 4.61
CA GLU A 56 -17.58 -1.37 3.47
C GLU A 56 -17.87 0.09 3.86
N ARG A 57 -18.48 0.31 5.03
CA ARG A 57 -18.80 1.65 5.49
C ARG A 57 -17.54 2.46 5.77
N VAL A 58 -16.52 1.86 6.39
CA VAL A 58 -15.23 2.52 6.62
C VAL A 58 -14.58 2.92 5.29
N ARG A 59 -14.61 2.05 4.27
CA ARG A 59 -14.08 2.38 2.93
C ARG A 59 -14.80 3.57 2.30
N VAL A 60 -16.12 3.67 2.45
CA VAL A 60 -16.92 4.82 1.97
C VAL A 60 -16.56 6.12 2.71
N LEU A 61 -16.25 6.05 4.00
CA LEU A 61 -15.90 7.22 4.80
C LEU A 61 -14.42 7.64 4.63
N LEU A 62 -13.56 6.75 4.16
CA LEU A 62 -12.12 6.98 4.12
C LEU A 62 -11.71 8.25 3.33
N PRO A 63 -12.28 8.58 2.16
CA PRO A 63 -11.96 9.85 1.50
C PRO A 63 -12.28 11.07 2.36
N GLN A 64 -13.40 11.06 3.09
CA GLN A 64 -13.78 12.13 4.00
C GLN A 64 -12.81 12.23 5.19
N LEU A 65 -12.37 11.09 5.73
CA LEU A 65 -11.35 11.04 6.78
C LEU A 65 -10.02 11.61 6.31
N VAL A 66 -9.57 11.27 5.10
CA VAL A 66 -8.33 11.79 4.51
C VAL A 66 -8.43 13.31 4.23
N ALA A 67 -9.62 13.81 3.91
CA ALA A 67 -9.85 15.23 3.69
C ALA A 67 -9.70 16.08 4.98
N GLN A 68 -9.80 15.46 6.16
CA GLN A 68 -9.65 16.14 7.44
C GLN A 68 -8.20 16.66 7.66
N PRO A 69 -7.99 17.59 8.61
CA PRO A 69 -6.66 17.91 9.10
C PRO A 69 -5.90 16.64 9.54
N LEU A 70 -4.59 16.61 9.30
CA LEU A 70 -3.77 15.41 9.52
C LEU A 70 -3.90 14.85 10.95
N GLU A 71 -3.98 15.71 11.97
CA GLU A 71 -4.17 15.28 13.36
C GLU A 71 -5.50 14.54 13.59
N VAL A 72 -6.56 14.94 12.89
CA VAL A 72 -7.86 14.26 12.96
C VAL A 72 -7.77 12.91 12.25
N PHE A 73 -7.10 12.85 11.09
CA PHE A 73 -6.84 11.59 10.40
C PHE A 73 -6.01 10.62 11.24
N ARG A 74 -5.00 11.10 11.98
CA ARG A 74 -4.21 10.27 12.91
C ARG A 74 -5.08 9.61 13.96
N VAL A 75 -5.98 10.38 14.59
CA VAL A 75 -6.93 9.83 15.55
C VAL A 75 -7.83 8.77 14.90
N ALA A 76 -8.34 9.03 13.70
CA ALA A 76 -9.14 8.05 12.98
C ALA A 76 -8.36 6.76 12.65
N LEU A 77 -7.11 6.89 12.20
CA LEU A 77 -6.23 5.77 11.91
C LEU A 77 -5.93 4.95 13.19
N ASP A 78 -5.67 5.61 14.31
CA ASP A 78 -5.43 4.93 15.59
C ASP A 78 -6.68 4.18 16.06
N ARG A 79 -7.88 4.73 15.84
CA ARG A 79 -9.15 4.02 16.11
C ARG A 79 -9.30 2.79 15.22
N LEU A 80 -8.92 2.87 13.95
CA LEU A 80 -9.01 1.74 13.03
C LEU A 80 -7.97 0.65 13.30
N MET A 81 -6.85 0.96 13.96
CA MET A 81 -5.73 0.04 14.14
C MET A 81 -5.58 -0.55 15.55
N TYR A 82 -5.96 0.21 16.58
CA TYR A 82 -5.68 -0.18 17.97
C TYR A 82 -6.94 -0.38 18.82
N ALA A 83 -8.13 -0.05 18.31
CA ALA A 83 -9.39 -0.19 19.04
C ALA A 83 -10.24 -1.33 18.46
N PRO A 84 -10.12 -2.58 18.95
CA PRO A 84 -10.95 -3.68 18.49
C PRO A 84 -12.44 -3.43 18.80
N PRO A 85 -13.36 -3.94 17.96
CA PRO A 85 -13.11 -4.72 16.75
C PRO A 85 -12.47 -3.88 15.62
N LEU A 86 -11.59 -4.51 14.83
CA LEU A 86 -10.90 -3.86 13.72
C LEU A 86 -11.64 -4.20 12.41
N PRO A 87 -12.31 -3.22 11.78
CA PRO A 87 -13.16 -3.48 10.60
C PRO A 87 -12.35 -3.74 9.33
N LEU A 88 -11.08 -3.36 9.30
CA LEU A 88 -10.16 -3.55 8.19
C LEU A 88 -8.81 -4.05 8.69
N SER A 89 -8.15 -4.89 7.90
CA SER A 89 -6.74 -5.19 8.12
C SER A 89 -5.86 -3.99 7.77
N ALA A 90 -4.62 -3.94 8.26
CA ALA A 90 -3.64 -2.92 7.89
C ALA A 90 -3.39 -2.89 6.36
N ALA A 91 -3.35 -4.05 5.72
CA ALA A 91 -3.24 -4.14 4.27
C ALA A 91 -4.46 -3.51 3.58
N ASP A 92 -5.67 -3.79 4.06
CA ASP A 92 -6.91 -3.25 3.52
C ASP A 92 -7.02 -1.73 3.66
N ILE A 93 -6.49 -1.15 4.74
CA ILE A 93 -6.43 0.30 4.90
C ILE A 93 -5.49 0.91 3.87
N LEU A 94 -4.30 0.35 3.67
CA LEU A 94 -3.38 0.82 2.64
C LEU A 94 -4.02 0.74 1.25
N ILE A 95 -4.68 -0.39 0.93
CA ILE A 95 -5.40 -0.54 -0.33
C ILE A 95 -6.50 0.53 -0.45
N ALA A 96 -7.31 0.72 0.58
CA ALA A 96 -8.41 1.69 0.56
C ALA A 96 -7.91 3.13 0.41
N LEU A 97 -6.76 3.50 1.00
CA LEU A 97 -6.12 4.79 0.76
C LEU A 97 -5.74 4.95 -0.71
N HIS A 98 -5.26 3.90 -1.37
CA HIS A 98 -4.90 3.95 -2.78
C HIS A 98 -6.11 3.92 -3.74
N ASP A 99 -7.29 3.55 -3.24
CA ASP A 99 -8.56 3.62 -3.98
C ASP A 99 -9.18 5.04 -3.96
N VAL A 100 -8.70 5.92 -3.07
CA VAL A 100 -9.11 7.34 -3.03
C VAL A 100 -8.59 8.05 -4.27
N ASP A 101 -9.51 8.58 -5.07
CA ASP A 101 -9.20 9.34 -6.27
C ASP A 101 -9.30 10.85 -5.96
N PRO A 102 -8.20 11.61 -6.07
CA PRO A 102 -8.19 13.03 -5.75
C PRO A 102 -9.23 13.88 -6.50
N ALA A 103 -9.56 13.52 -7.74
CA ALA A 103 -10.50 14.27 -8.57
C ALA A 103 -11.96 13.89 -8.26
N ARG A 104 -12.25 12.59 -8.20
CA ARG A 104 -13.58 12.05 -7.89
C ARG A 104 -14.00 12.40 -6.47
N ASP A 105 -13.12 12.18 -5.51
CA ASP A 105 -13.43 12.30 -4.10
C ASP A 105 -13.12 13.71 -3.55
N LYS A 106 -12.60 14.61 -4.40
CA LYS A 106 -12.26 16.00 -4.07
C LYS A 106 -11.26 16.14 -2.91
N VAL A 107 -10.37 15.16 -2.78
CA VAL A 107 -9.32 15.12 -1.76
C VAL A 107 -8.03 15.69 -2.34
N PRO A 108 -7.39 16.70 -1.71
CA PRO A 108 -6.09 17.19 -2.18
C PRO A 108 -5.04 16.07 -2.19
N LEU A 109 -4.33 15.88 -3.31
CA LEU A 109 -3.30 14.84 -3.45
C LEU A 109 -2.27 14.88 -2.30
N LYS A 110 -1.92 16.08 -1.81
CA LYS A 110 -1.01 16.27 -0.67
C LYS A 110 -1.54 15.63 0.61
N ARG A 111 -2.84 15.73 0.91
CA ARG A 111 -3.46 15.10 2.08
C ARG A 111 -3.37 13.58 1.99
N LEU A 112 -3.73 13.04 0.84
CA LEU A 112 -3.64 11.59 0.61
C LEU A 112 -2.22 11.06 0.77
N ILE A 113 -1.25 11.82 0.25
CA ILE A 113 0.18 11.58 0.41
C ILE A 113 0.60 11.54 1.90
N GLU A 114 0.14 12.49 2.70
CA GLU A 114 0.45 12.57 4.13
C GLU A 114 -0.20 11.40 4.88
N SER A 115 -1.48 11.10 4.58
CA SER A 115 -2.21 9.96 5.16
C SER A 115 -1.56 8.61 4.87
N CYS A 116 -1.09 8.36 3.65
CA CYS A 116 -0.29 7.16 3.35
C CYS A 116 1.02 7.13 4.16
N GLY A 117 1.65 8.30 4.37
CA GLY A 117 2.85 8.43 5.20
C GLY A 117 2.62 8.02 6.65
N GLU A 118 1.47 8.38 7.23
CA GLU A 118 1.11 8.02 8.61
C GLU A 118 1.05 6.51 8.88
N CYS A 119 0.80 5.70 7.84
CA CYS A 119 0.89 4.24 7.95
C CYS A 119 2.34 3.78 8.20
N PHE A 120 3.33 4.40 7.54
CA PHE A 120 4.75 4.05 7.69
C PHE A 120 5.37 4.57 8.99
N GLU A 121 4.78 5.60 9.60
CA GLU A 121 5.15 6.06 10.95
C GLU A 121 4.64 5.13 12.08
N ARG A 122 3.88 4.08 11.73
CA ARG A 122 3.30 3.10 12.67
C ARG A 122 3.72 1.67 12.33
N PRO A 123 5.03 1.32 12.41
CA PRO A 123 5.53 0.02 11.98
C PRO A 123 4.92 -1.16 12.76
N ALA A 124 4.47 -0.95 14.00
CA ALA A 124 3.77 -1.96 14.79
C ALA A 124 2.38 -2.31 14.22
N ALA A 125 1.67 -1.34 13.65
CA ALA A 125 0.38 -1.55 13.00
C ALA A 125 0.51 -1.98 11.53
N PHE A 126 1.57 -1.52 10.85
CA PHE A 126 1.85 -1.82 9.44
C PHE A 126 3.17 -2.59 9.30
N PRO A 127 3.21 -3.86 9.74
CA PRO A 127 4.41 -4.68 9.63
C PRO A 127 4.72 -5.04 8.15
N PRO A 128 5.95 -5.50 7.84
CA PRO A 128 6.37 -5.82 6.48
C PRO A 128 5.41 -6.74 5.72
N GLU A 129 4.79 -7.70 6.40
CA GLU A 129 3.84 -8.65 5.82
C GLU A 129 2.56 -7.96 5.35
N ALA A 130 2.06 -6.97 6.11
CA ALA A 130 0.90 -6.19 5.73
C ALA A 130 1.20 -5.27 4.53
N LEU A 131 2.40 -4.66 4.50
CA LEU A 131 2.86 -3.87 3.37
C LEU A 131 2.96 -4.73 2.10
N ALA A 132 3.57 -5.91 2.21
CA ALA A 132 3.71 -6.86 1.11
C ALA A 132 2.33 -7.31 0.59
N ALA A 133 1.40 -7.65 1.48
CA ALA A 133 0.05 -8.06 1.11
C ALA A 133 -0.70 -6.95 0.34
N ALA A 134 -0.63 -5.70 0.81
CA ALA A 134 -1.24 -4.56 0.12
C ALA A 134 -0.62 -4.34 -1.28
N LEU A 135 0.71 -4.32 -1.38
CA LEU A 135 1.42 -4.13 -2.64
C LEU A 135 1.17 -5.26 -3.64
N GLN A 136 1.13 -6.51 -3.17
CA GLN A 136 0.83 -7.68 -4.01
C GLN A 136 -0.58 -7.62 -4.59
N LYS A 137 -1.56 -7.12 -3.83
CA LYS A 137 -2.92 -6.95 -4.36
C LYS A 137 -2.98 -5.78 -5.36
N MET A 138 -2.42 -4.63 -5.00
CA MET A 138 -2.51 -3.42 -5.83
C MET A 138 -1.74 -3.53 -7.15
N VAL A 139 -0.66 -4.34 -7.22
CA VAL A 139 0.09 -4.53 -8.48
C VAL A 139 -0.73 -5.23 -9.55
N GLU A 140 -1.87 -5.83 -9.22
CA GLU A 140 -2.78 -6.48 -10.16
C GLU A 140 -3.82 -5.51 -10.73
N TYR A 141 -3.98 -4.33 -10.14
CA TYR A 141 -5.00 -3.37 -10.55
C TYR A 141 -4.73 -2.78 -11.93
N THR A 142 -5.82 -2.50 -12.65
CA THR A 142 -5.82 -1.81 -13.95
C THR A 142 -6.97 -0.79 -13.95
N PRO A 143 -6.67 0.53 -13.90
CA PRO A 143 -5.35 1.15 -13.86
C PRO A 143 -4.60 0.90 -12.53
N LEU A 144 -3.27 0.99 -12.55
CA LEU A 144 -2.46 0.89 -11.33
C LEU A 144 -2.67 2.15 -10.46
N PRO A 145 -2.77 2.05 -9.12
CA PRO A 145 -3.00 3.21 -8.27
C PRO A 145 -1.92 4.28 -8.41
N LEU A 146 -2.32 5.55 -8.43
CA LEU A 146 -1.43 6.69 -8.66
C LEU A 146 -0.24 6.74 -7.69
N LEU A 147 -0.48 6.41 -6.42
CA LEU A 147 0.55 6.44 -5.37
C LEU A 147 1.32 5.12 -5.21
N PHE A 148 1.03 4.09 -6.03
CA PHE A 148 1.59 2.75 -5.88
C PHE A 148 3.12 2.76 -5.79
N MET A 149 3.81 3.41 -6.73
CA MET A 149 5.28 3.42 -6.74
C MET A 149 5.88 4.19 -5.57
N ARG A 150 5.17 5.18 -5.03
CA ARG A 150 5.61 5.87 -3.81
C ARG A 150 5.58 4.91 -2.63
N THR A 151 4.53 4.13 -2.51
CA THR A 151 4.34 3.13 -1.44
C THR A 151 5.37 2.01 -1.56
N VAL A 152 5.66 1.53 -2.78
CA VAL A 152 6.79 0.59 -3.02
C VAL A 152 8.10 1.19 -2.52
N ILE A 153 8.35 2.48 -2.84
CA ILE A 153 9.57 3.17 -2.42
C ILE A 153 9.66 3.30 -0.90
N GLN A 154 8.56 3.66 -0.22
CA GLN A 154 8.51 3.81 1.23
C GLN A 154 8.64 2.45 1.94
N ALA A 155 8.00 1.41 1.42
CA ALA A 155 8.09 0.05 1.96
C ALA A 155 9.52 -0.49 1.92
N GLU A 156 10.27 -0.25 0.83
CA GLU A 156 11.67 -0.67 0.77
C GLU A 156 12.56 0.03 1.81
N SER A 157 12.29 1.32 2.07
CA SER A 157 13.03 2.09 3.07
C SER A 157 12.68 1.66 4.50
N ALA A 158 11.40 1.39 4.77
CA ALA A 158 10.91 1.01 6.09
C ALA A 158 11.24 -0.45 6.44
N ALA A 159 11.28 -1.35 5.45
CA ALA A 159 11.47 -2.77 5.65
C ALA A 159 12.49 -3.35 4.65
N PRO A 160 13.80 -3.34 4.96
CA PRO A 160 14.84 -3.91 4.11
C PRO A 160 14.64 -5.40 3.77
N THR A 161 13.87 -6.14 4.57
CA THR A 161 13.50 -7.53 4.31
C THR A 161 12.64 -7.69 3.06
N LEU A 162 11.94 -6.64 2.61
CA LEU A 162 11.10 -6.66 1.41
C LEU A 162 11.86 -6.44 0.09
N ARG A 163 13.18 -6.28 0.12
CA ARG A 163 13.96 -5.94 -1.09
C ARG A 163 13.76 -6.91 -2.25
N GLU A 164 13.79 -8.22 -2.00
CA GLU A 164 13.61 -9.22 -3.06
C GLU A 164 12.17 -9.27 -3.57
N PHE A 165 11.20 -9.09 -2.68
CA PHE A 165 9.80 -8.93 -3.05
C PHE A 165 9.60 -7.71 -3.97
N ILE A 166 10.21 -6.58 -3.64
CA ILE A 166 10.13 -5.34 -4.42
C ILE A 166 10.80 -5.49 -5.79
N LEU A 167 11.93 -6.19 -5.88
CA LEU A 167 12.52 -6.57 -7.17
C LEU A 167 11.55 -7.43 -8.00
N GLY A 168 10.83 -8.35 -7.36
CA GLY A 168 9.74 -9.10 -7.97
C GLY A 168 8.64 -8.20 -8.53
N LEU A 169 8.19 -7.20 -7.76
CA LEU A 169 7.20 -6.22 -8.22
C LEU A 169 7.70 -5.40 -9.41
N LEU A 170 8.96 -4.96 -9.41
CA LEU A 170 9.56 -4.26 -10.55
C LEU A 170 9.56 -5.15 -11.80
N ARG A 171 9.93 -6.44 -11.67
CA ARG A 171 9.86 -7.37 -12.79
C ARG A 171 8.43 -7.53 -13.32
N THR A 172 7.44 -7.64 -12.43
CA THR A 172 6.01 -7.70 -12.81
C THR A 172 5.58 -6.43 -13.56
N LEU A 173 5.93 -5.25 -13.06
CA LEU A 173 5.59 -3.98 -13.70
C LEU A 173 6.28 -3.81 -15.07
N ALA A 174 7.54 -4.25 -15.20
CA ALA A 174 8.24 -4.24 -16.48
C ALA A 174 7.52 -5.13 -17.51
N ARG A 175 7.09 -6.34 -17.13
CA ARG A 175 6.29 -7.23 -17.99
C ARG A 175 4.93 -6.62 -18.37
N ARG A 176 4.31 -5.88 -17.45
CA ARG A 176 3.07 -5.12 -17.70
C ARG A 176 3.30 -3.81 -18.48
N GLN A 177 4.51 -3.56 -18.98
CA GLN A 177 4.86 -2.37 -19.77
C GLN A 177 4.58 -1.06 -19.02
N VAL A 178 5.08 -0.94 -17.78
CA VAL A 178 4.92 0.24 -16.92
C VAL A 178 5.22 1.59 -17.61
N TRP A 179 6.10 1.60 -18.62
CA TRP A 179 6.41 2.79 -19.44
C TRP A 179 5.26 3.27 -20.34
N LYS A 180 4.19 2.48 -20.51
CA LYS A 180 2.96 2.87 -21.21
C LYS A 180 1.82 3.27 -20.27
N MET A 181 2.03 3.16 -18.96
CA MET A 181 1.04 3.54 -17.94
C MET A 181 1.14 5.05 -17.65
N ASP A 182 0.66 5.48 -16.49
CA ASP A 182 0.76 6.89 -16.06
C ASP A 182 2.25 7.34 -15.94
N PRO A 183 2.62 8.53 -16.46
CA PRO A 183 4.00 9.03 -16.39
C PRO A 183 4.59 9.13 -14.98
N LYS A 184 3.78 9.42 -13.96
CA LYS A 184 4.24 9.48 -12.56
C LYS A 184 4.55 8.09 -12.01
N ILE A 185 3.80 7.08 -12.45
CA ILE A 185 4.07 5.68 -12.13
C ILE A 185 5.38 5.24 -12.80
N TRP A 186 5.56 5.56 -14.08
CA TRP A 186 6.83 5.28 -14.78
C TRP A 186 8.02 5.99 -14.13
N GLU A 187 7.87 7.25 -13.73
CA GLU A 187 8.90 7.96 -12.99
C GLU A 187 9.23 7.28 -11.65
N GLY A 188 8.21 6.86 -10.91
CA GLY A 188 8.38 6.11 -9.67
C GLY A 188 9.12 4.79 -9.88
N PHE A 189 8.79 4.06 -10.95
CA PHE A 189 9.49 2.84 -11.34
C PHE A 189 10.98 3.10 -11.56
N MET A 190 11.34 4.10 -12.38
CA MET A 190 12.74 4.39 -12.66
C MET A 190 13.53 4.77 -11.40
N ARG A 191 12.92 5.55 -10.49
CA ARG A 191 13.53 5.92 -9.21
C ARG A 191 13.76 4.69 -8.31
N CYS A 192 12.77 3.80 -8.24
CA CYS A 192 12.88 2.55 -7.47
C CYS A 192 13.95 1.63 -8.05
N ALA A 193 13.92 1.40 -9.37
CA ALA A 193 14.90 0.56 -10.06
C ALA A 193 16.32 1.13 -9.93
N LYS A 194 16.52 2.45 -10.04
CA LYS A 194 17.82 3.10 -9.78
C LYS A 194 18.32 2.80 -8.37
N ARG A 195 17.46 2.92 -7.36
CA ARG A 195 17.85 2.68 -5.96
C ARG A 195 18.18 1.22 -5.67
N ALA A 196 17.49 0.30 -6.36
CA ALA A 196 17.72 -1.13 -6.23
C ALA A 196 18.97 -1.64 -6.99
N THR A 197 19.73 -0.75 -7.64
CA THR A 197 20.98 -1.13 -8.32
C THR A 197 22.03 -1.68 -7.33
N PRO A 198 22.83 -2.68 -7.74
CA PRO A 198 22.89 -3.31 -9.06
C PRO A 198 21.81 -4.40 -9.30
N ARG A 199 21.03 -4.78 -8.28
CA ARG A 199 20.11 -5.93 -8.34
C ARG A 199 18.94 -5.77 -9.32
N SER A 200 18.62 -4.53 -9.70
CA SER A 200 17.63 -4.22 -10.72
C SER A 200 18.13 -4.39 -12.16
N PHE A 201 19.44 -4.53 -12.40
CA PHE A 201 20.00 -4.64 -13.76
C PHE A 201 19.38 -5.76 -14.61
N PRO A 202 19.11 -6.98 -14.11
CA PRO A 202 18.39 -7.99 -14.87
C PRO A 202 17.05 -7.48 -15.39
N VAL A 203 16.26 -6.81 -14.54
CA VAL A 203 14.96 -6.25 -14.91
C VAL A 203 15.11 -5.15 -15.96
N LEU A 204 16.13 -4.29 -15.83
CA LEU A 204 16.40 -3.24 -16.82
C LEU A 204 16.81 -3.81 -18.18
N CYS A 205 17.57 -4.91 -18.20
CA CYS A 205 17.97 -5.60 -19.43
C CYS A 205 16.83 -6.39 -20.09
N GLU A 206 15.78 -6.76 -19.35
CA GLU A 206 14.56 -7.38 -19.88
C GLU A 206 13.63 -6.37 -20.58
N MET A 207 13.82 -5.06 -20.35
CA MET A 207 12.99 -4.01 -20.94
C MET A 207 13.35 -3.73 -22.41
N PRO A 208 12.43 -3.19 -23.22
CA PRO A 208 12.74 -2.71 -24.57
C PRO A 208 13.75 -1.53 -24.56
N ALA A 209 14.46 -1.35 -25.68
CA ALA A 209 15.52 -0.34 -25.79
C ALA A 209 15.01 1.10 -25.58
N ALA A 210 13.83 1.45 -26.10
CA ALA A 210 13.28 2.81 -25.99
C ALA A 210 13.05 3.28 -24.52
N PRO A 211 12.29 2.57 -23.66
CA PRO A 211 12.12 2.98 -22.27
C PRO A 211 13.43 2.88 -21.46
N LEU A 212 14.33 1.94 -21.79
CA LEU A 212 15.65 1.90 -21.15
C LEU A 212 16.48 3.12 -21.52
N GLN A 213 16.45 3.56 -22.78
CA GLN A 213 17.14 4.77 -23.25
C GLN A 213 16.62 6.02 -22.52
N GLU A 214 15.32 6.15 -22.33
CA GLU A 214 14.72 7.24 -21.56
C GLU A 214 15.24 7.26 -20.11
N MET A 215 15.27 6.09 -19.46
CA MET A 215 15.80 5.96 -18.10
C MET A 215 17.29 6.32 -18.03
N LEU A 216 18.09 5.91 -19.00
CA LEU A 216 19.51 6.25 -19.08
C LEU A 216 19.74 7.75 -19.34
N ALA A 217 18.88 8.40 -20.13
CA ALA A 217 18.92 9.84 -20.34
C ALA A 217 18.61 10.59 -19.04
N LYS A 218 17.63 10.13 -18.27
CA LYS A 218 17.26 10.73 -16.97
C LYS A 218 18.28 10.46 -15.87
N PHE A 219 18.96 9.31 -15.92
CA PHE A 219 19.96 8.90 -14.93
C PHE A 219 21.28 8.45 -15.59
N PRO A 220 22.09 9.39 -16.12
CA PRO A 220 23.31 9.06 -16.88
C PRO A 220 24.32 8.20 -16.10
N ALA A 221 24.38 8.37 -14.78
CA ALA A 221 25.25 7.59 -13.88
C ALA A 221 24.95 6.08 -13.88
N LEU A 222 23.78 5.63 -14.38
CA LEU A 222 23.44 4.22 -14.51
C LEU A 222 24.10 3.54 -15.71
N ARG A 223 24.54 4.31 -16.71
CA ARG A 223 24.99 3.76 -17.98
C ARG A 223 26.19 2.85 -17.83
N GLU A 224 27.23 3.32 -17.15
CA GLU A 224 28.49 2.57 -17.02
C GLU A 224 28.32 1.30 -16.16
N PRO A 225 27.70 1.37 -14.97
CA PRO A 225 27.42 0.15 -14.19
C PRO A 225 26.57 -0.87 -14.93
N LEU A 226 25.55 -0.43 -15.67
CA LEU A 226 24.67 -1.33 -16.44
C LEU A 226 25.41 -1.95 -17.64
N ARG A 227 26.28 -1.17 -18.31
CA ARG A 227 27.16 -1.67 -19.37
C ARG A 227 28.11 -2.75 -18.83
N ALA A 228 28.77 -2.49 -17.71
CA ALA A 228 29.68 -3.46 -17.08
C ALA A 228 28.96 -4.76 -16.68
N TYR A 229 27.72 -4.65 -16.19
CA TYR A 229 26.88 -5.83 -15.92
C TYR A 229 26.54 -6.59 -17.21
N ALA A 230 26.11 -5.88 -18.26
CA ALA A 230 25.70 -6.49 -19.53
C ALA A 230 26.86 -7.13 -20.32
N SER A 231 28.09 -6.64 -20.14
CA SER A 231 29.29 -7.19 -20.77
C SER A 231 29.94 -8.34 -19.99
N ALA A 232 29.49 -8.61 -18.76
CA ALA A 232 30.03 -9.69 -17.96
C ALA A 232 29.85 -11.04 -18.67
N PRO A 233 30.88 -11.93 -18.72
CA PRO A 233 30.82 -13.18 -19.49
C PRO A 233 29.63 -14.09 -19.18
N ALA A 234 29.18 -14.11 -17.92
CA ALA A 234 28.03 -14.89 -17.48
C ALA A 234 26.67 -14.32 -17.92
N VAL A 235 26.61 -13.03 -18.28
CA VAL A 235 25.38 -12.29 -18.57
C VAL A 235 25.25 -11.97 -20.05
N ALA A 236 26.36 -11.59 -20.70
CA ALA A 236 26.41 -11.12 -22.08
C ALA A 236 25.66 -12.01 -23.10
N PRO A 237 25.71 -13.36 -23.03
CA PRO A 237 24.98 -14.22 -23.97
C PRO A 237 23.45 -14.06 -23.90
N GLY A 238 22.90 -13.63 -22.76
CA GLY A 238 21.47 -13.43 -22.54
C GLY A 238 20.97 -12.02 -22.83
N ILE A 239 21.85 -11.07 -23.17
CA ILE A 239 21.47 -9.68 -23.40
C ILE A 239 20.91 -9.51 -24.82
N PRO A 240 19.69 -8.97 -25.00
CA PRO A 240 19.14 -8.70 -26.32
C PRO A 240 20.04 -7.72 -27.11
N ARG A 241 20.23 -8.00 -28.41
CA ARG A 241 21.11 -7.19 -29.29
C ARG A 241 20.80 -5.69 -29.26
N ALA A 242 19.52 -5.33 -29.20
CA ALA A 242 19.10 -3.92 -29.12
C ALA A 242 19.59 -3.23 -27.83
N ILE A 243 19.62 -3.95 -26.71
CA ILE A 243 20.13 -3.45 -25.42
C ILE A 243 21.65 -3.35 -25.45
N ALA A 244 22.32 -4.36 -25.99
CA ALA A 244 23.77 -4.32 -26.18
C ALA A 244 24.21 -3.12 -27.03
N ALA A 245 23.54 -2.86 -28.16
CA ALA A 245 23.81 -1.71 -29.04
C ALA A 245 23.59 -0.36 -28.32
N LEU A 246 22.47 -0.24 -27.59
CA LEU A 246 22.16 0.96 -26.79
C LEU A 246 23.25 1.26 -25.75
N LEU A 247 23.75 0.21 -25.07
CA LEU A 247 24.80 0.35 -24.05
C LEU A 247 26.19 0.58 -24.66
N ALA A 248 26.47 0.06 -25.86
CA ALA A 248 27.71 0.32 -26.59
C ALA A 248 27.82 1.80 -27.01
N GLY A 249 26.70 2.47 -27.32
CA GLY A 249 26.68 3.88 -27.75
C GLY A 249 26.36 4.08 -29.22
N ASP A 250 25.94 3.01 -29.92
CA ASP A 250 25.57 3.08 -31.32
C ASP A 250 24.15 3.64 -31.47
N ALA A 251 24.03 4.96 -31.38
CA ALA A 251 22.78 5.69 -31.61
C ALA A 251 22.25 5.58 -33.07
N SER A 252 22.95 4.89 -33.97
CA SER A 252 22.61 4.80 -35.40
C SER A 252 21.66 3.66 -35.80
N THR A 253 21.18 2.79 -34.89
CA THR A 253 20.39 1.60 -35.28
C THR A 253 18.93 1.55 -34.79
N LEU A 254 18.41 2.59 -34.14
CA LEU A 254 17.08 2.54 -33.49
C LEU A 254 15.96 3.29 -34.22
N ASN A 255 16.16 3.71 -35.46
CA ASN A 255 15.09 4.25 -36.30
C ASN A 255 14.87 3.38 -37.55
N PRO A 256 13.87 2.49 -37.58
CA PRO A 256 13.19 2.18 -38.82
C PRO A 256 12.10 3.24 -39.02
N LYS A 257 12.35 4.17 -39.95
CA LYS A 257 11.32 5.00 -40.57
C LYS A 257 11.63 5.14 -42.05
N PRO A 258 10.63 5.32 -42.92
CA PRO A 258 9.40 6.10 -42.70
C PRO A 258 8.18 5.34 -42.19
#